data_AF-A0A7V9SCL3-F1
#
_entry.id   AF-A0A7V9SCL3-F1
#
_cell.length_a   1.000
_cell.length_b   1.000
_cell.length_c   1.000
_cell.angle_alpha   90.00
_cell.angle_beta   90.00
_cell.angle_gamma   90.00
#
_symmetry.space_group_name_H-M   'P 1'
#
loop_
_entity.id
_entity.type
_entity.pdbx_description
1 polymer ?
#
loop_
_entity_poly.entity_id
_entity_poly.type
_entity_poly.pdbx_seq_one_letter_code
_entity_poly.pdbx_strand_id
1 'polypeptide(L)'
;MTALELNFPRHVLDFGKGELDALLIETGLPMTALNLRLDDLTFRRGAFTAPEQQTRLEARRIAQDAVDCAARYSAGHVVLWMADDGWDYPFQTDYGAIWQAEIEGFRSVADRNPAIRVSVEYKPREPRRFSLIRSMADALLAANEVNRPNFGVTIDVCHSYMAGEHPPAAAAAALAAGKLFGVHLNDGYGPADDGLIVASVHQRDTLELIHVLKSGSYDGTIYFDTFPIREEPEEELAANIATVQRLLRRLDHVNLTELTAAQSAQDALAVARVLGAE
;
A
#
# COMPACT_ATOMS: atom_id res chain seq x y z
N MET A 1 -4.02 14.93 -11.06
CA MET A 1 -4.63 13.68 -10.60
C MET A 1 -5.22 12.96 -11.81
N THR A 2 -5.09 11.63 -11.90
CA THR A 2 -5.56 10.83 -13.04
C THR A 2 -6.51 9.71 -12.64
N ALA A 3 -6.65 9.47 -11.34
CA ALA A 3 -7.49 8.45 -10.74
C ALA A 3 -7.73 8.80 -9.27
N LEU A 4 -8.66 8.08 -8.64
CA LEU A 4 -8.90 8.11 -7.20
C LEU A 4 -8.98 6.70 -6.62
N GLU A 5 -8.76 6.62 -5.32
CA GLU A 5 -9.00 5.41 -4.52
C GLU A 5 -9.85 5.81 -3.31
N LEU A 6 -10.78 4.94 -2.91
CA LEU A 6 -11.73 5.25 -1.84
C LEU A 6 -11.63 4.23 -0.70
N ASN A 7 -11.84 4.70 0.52
CA ASN A 7 -11.96 3.82 1.68
C ASN A 7 -13.31 3.10 1.64
N PHE A 8 -13.29 1.77 1.74
CA PHE A 8 -14.47 0.93 1.85
C PHE A 8 -14.55 0.30 3.25
N PRO A 9 -15.71 0.32 3.93
CA PRO A 9 -17.00 0.77 3.42
C PRO A 9 -17.22 2.28 3.57
N ARG A 10 -16.42 2.98 4.38
CA ARG A 10 -16.64 4.36 4.84
C ARG A 10 -17.05 5.33 3.73
N HIS A 11 -16.16 5.64 2.79
CA HIS A 11 -16.46 6.62 1.75
C HIS A 11 -17.61 6.17 0.85
N VAL A 12 -17.75 4.86 0.60
CA VAL A 12 -18.78 4.33 -0.30
C VAL A 12 -20.17 4.34 0.33
N LEU A 13 -20.28 4.04 1.62
CA LEU A 13 -21.56 4.05 2.35
C LEU A 13 -22.01 5.46 2.73
N ASP A 14 -21.08 6.41 2.86
CA ASP A 14 -21.40 7.81 3.10
C ASP A 14 -22.13 8.44 1.89
N PHE A 15 -22.00 7.86 0.69
CA PHE A 15 -22.76 8.27 -0.49
C PHE A 15 -24.18 7.68 -0.49
N GLY A 16 -25.16 8.55 -0.71
CA GLY A 16 -26.51 8.18 -1.08
C GLY A 16 -26.56 7.45 -2.43
N LYS A 17 -27.71 6.84 -2.72
CA LYS A 17 -27.91 6.07 -3.95
C LYS A 17 -27.65 6.94 -5.20
N GLY A 18 -26.60 6.62 -5.93
CA GLY A 18 -26.23 7.28 -7.19
C GLY A 18 -25.35 8.53 -7.03
N GLU A 19 -25.05 8.96 -5.80
CA GLU A 19 -24.19 10.12 -5.57
C GLU A 19 -22.73 9.85 -5.98
N LEU A 20 -22.20 8.67 -5.64
CA LEU A 20 -20.87 8.26 -6.09
C LEU A 20 -20.80 8.16 -7.62
N ASP A 21 -21.84 7.64 -8.28
CA ASP A 21 -21.90 7.56 -9.74
C ASP A 21 -21.84 8.97 -10.36
N ALA A 22 -22.61 9.92 -9.81
CA ALA A 22 -22.62 11.30 -10.25
C ALA A 22 -21.27 11.99 -10.04
N LEU A 23 -20.61 11.77 -8.89
CA LEU A 23 -19.30 12.34 -8.59
C LEU A 23 -18.21 11.83 -9.55
N LEU A 24 -18.19 10.53 -9.85
CA LEU A 24 -17.25 9.96 -10.81
C LEU A 24 -17.48 10.52 -12.22
N ILE A 25 -18.73 10.75 -12.62
CA ILE A 25 -19.07 11.38 -13.91
C ILE A 25 -18.64 12.84 -13.94
N GLU A 26 -18.92 13.61 -12.88
CA GLU A 26 -18.60 15.03 -12.79
C GLU A 26 -17.09 15.28 -12.84
N THR A 27 -16.33 14.50 -12.08
CA THR A 27 -14.87 14.64 -12.02
C THR A 27 -14.17 14.04 -13.24
N GLY A 28 -14.79 13.06 -13.91
CA GLY A 28 -14.18 12.28 -14.98
C GLY A 28 -13.00 11.41 -14.53
N LEU A 29 -12.82 11.22 -13.22
CA LEU A 29 -11.72 10.45 -12.65
C LEU A 29 -12.16 9.01 -12.40
N PRO A 30 -11.43 8.00 -12.93
CA PRO A 30 -11.72 6.60 -12.63
C PRO A 30 -11.35 6.26 -11.19
N MET A 31 -12.17 5.42 -10.55
CA MET A 31 -11.79 4.75 -9.31
C MET A 31 -10.91 3.54 -9.65
N THR A 32 -9.67 3.53 -9.17
CA THR A 32 -8.71 2.47 -9.53
C THR A 32 -8.59 1.38 -8.49
N ALA A 33 -8.78 1.72 -7.20
CA ALA A 33 -8.78 0.77 -6.12
C ALA A 33 -9.75 1.16 -4.99
N LEU A 34 -10.04 0.19 -4.12
CA LEU A 34 -10.70 0.39 -2.83
C LEU A 34 -9.75 0.00 -1.70
N ASN A 35 -9.69 0.83 -0.67
CA ASN A 35 -8.89 0.63 0.53
C ASN A 35 -9.79 0.14 1.67
N LEU A 36 -9.62 -1.12 2.10
CA LEU A 36 -10.45 -1.69 3.16
C LEU A 36 -10.20 -0.99 4.50
N ARG A 37 -11.27 -0.67 5.21
CA ARG A 37 -11.27 -0.12 6.57
C ARG A 37 -12.25 -0.91 7.43
N LEU A 38 -11.73 -1.51 8.50
CA LEU A 38 -12.51 -2.30 9.46
C LEU A 38 -12.54 -1.58 10.82
N ASP A 39 -13.06 -0.35 10.83
CA ASP A 39 -12.96 0.58 11.97
C ASP A 39 -13.92 0.25 13.14
N ASP A 40 -14.85 -0.70 12.96
CA ASP A 40 -15.82 -1.07 13.99
C ASP A 40 -15.11 -1.75 15.19
N LEU A 41 -15.47 -1.35 16.41
CA LEU A 41 -14.91 -1.90 17.65
C LEU A 41 -15.09 -3.42 17.81
N THR A 42 -15.99 -4.03 17.03
CA THR A 42 -16.15 -5.49 16.92
C THR A 42 -14.85 -6.16 16.46
N PHE A 43 -14.01 -5.48 15.66
CA PHE A 43 -12.75 -6.01 15.14
C PHE A 43 -11.52 -5.73 16.02
N ARG A 44 -11.67 -5.01 17.15
CA ARG A 44 -10.55 -4.60 18.04
C ARG A 44 -9.68 -5.75 18.60
N ARG A 45 -10.09 -7.01 18.43
CA ARG A 45 -9.37 -8.22 18.86
C ARG A 45 -8.89 -9.07 17.66
N GLY A 46 -8.91 -8.50 16.46
CA GLY A 46 -8.66 -9.16 15.19
C GLY A 46 -9.87 -9.08 14.28
N ALA A 47 -9.60 -9.02 12.98
CA ALA A 47 -10.53 -9.17 11.88
C ALA A 47 -10.49 -10.61 11.36
N PHE A 48 -9.53 -10.99 10.51
CA PHE A 48 -9.40 -12.37 10.06
C PHE A 48 -8.82 -13.28 11.13
N THR A 49 -8.12 -12.71 12.11
CA THR A 49 -7.54 -13.44 13.25
C THR A 49 -8.39 -13.39 14.51
N ALA A 50 -9.58 -12.78 14.45
CA ALA A 50 -10.47 -12.64 15.60
C ALA A 50 -10.68 -14.00 16.30
N PRO A 51 -10.73 -14.05 17.64
CA PRO A 51 -10.99 -15.30 18.35
C PRO A 51 -12.41 -15.82 18.06
N GLU A 52 -13.39 -14.92 17.95
CA GLU A 52 -14.77 -15.26 17.63
C GLU A 52 -14.94 -15.56 16.14
N GLN A 53 -15.48 -16.74 15.83
CA GLN A 53 -15.71 -17.16 14.43
C GLN A 53 -16.62 -16.19 13.66
N GLN A 54 -17.66 -15.67 14.32
CA GLN A 54 -18.59 -14.74 13.66
C GLN A 54 -17.91 -13.44 13.26
N THR A 55 -17.00 -12.91 14.08
CA THR A 55 -16.19 -11.72 13.73
C THR A 55 -15.33 -11.98 12.50
N ARG A 56 -14.68 -13.16 12.42
CA ARG A 56 -13.90 -13.55 11.23
C ARG A 56 -14.76 -13.63 9.96
N LEU A 57 -15.96 -14.22 10.07
CA LEU A 57 -16.88 -14.34 8.94
C LEU A 57 -17.37 -12.97 8.49
N GLU A 58 -17.67 -12.07 9.43
CA GLU A 58 -18.11 -10.71 9.10
C GLU A 58 -17.01 -9.88 8.45
N ALA A 59 -15.78 -9.91 8.98
CA ALA A 59 -14.64 -9.26 8.35
C ALA A 59 -14.43 -9.74 6.91
N ARG A 60 -14.52 -11.06 6.68
CA ARG A 60 -14.40 -11.66 5.34
C ARG A 60 -15.52 -11.21 4.42
N ARG A 61 -16.76 -11.17 4.92
CA ARG A 61 -17.92 -10.69 4.17
C ARG A 61 -17.71 -9.25 3.71
N ILE A 62 -17.28 -8.34 4.60
CA ILE A 62 -17.01 -6.93 4.26
C ILE A 62 -15.89 -6.82 3.22
N ALA A 63 -14.80 -7.57 3.38
CA ALA A 63 -13.70 -7.58 2.40
C ALA A 63 -14.15 -8.13 1.02
N GLN A 64 -15.01 -9.13 0.99
CA GLN A 64 -15.62 -9.66 -0.24
C GLN A 64 -16.60 -8.67 -0.87
N ASP A 65 -17.37 -7.94 -0.07
CA ASP A 65 -18.23 -6.86 -0.55
C ASP A 65 -17.40 -5.73 -1.19
N ALA A 66 -16.20 -5.46 -0.67
CA ALA A 66 -15.27 -4.51 -1.29
C ALA A 66 -14.85 -4.99 -2.69
N VAL A 67 -14.59 -6.29 -2.88
CA VAL A 67 -14.30 -6.88 -4.19
C VAL A 67 -15.49 -6.77 -5.14
N ASP A 68 -16.70 -7.03 -4.67
CA ASP A 68 -17.93 -6.86 -5.46
C ASP A 68 -18.15 -5.39 -5.86
N CYS A 69 -17.89 -4.46 -4.93
CA CYS A 69 -17.97 -3.03 -5.16
C CYS A 69 -16.93 -2.58 -6.21
N ALA A 70 -15.68 -3.02 -6.07
CA ALA A 70 -14.62 -2.74 -7.02
C ALA A 70 -15.02 -3.19 -8.44
N ALA A 71 -15.55 -4.42 -8.57
CA ALA A 71 -16.06 -4.92 -9.84
C ALA A 71 -17.21 -4.07 -10.41
N ARG A 72 -18.17 -3.65 -9.58
CA ARG A 72 -19.29 -2.79 -10.00
C ARG A 72 -18.80 -1.46 -10.59
N TYR A 73 -17.76 -0.88 -10.01
CA TYR A 73 -17.20 0.40 -10.43
C TYR A 73 -16.01 0.29 -11.39
N SER A 74 -15.71 -0.92 -11.86
CA SER A 74 -14.53 -1.20 -12.69
C SER A 74 -13.20 -0.78 -12.06
N ALA A 75 -13.13 -0.73 -10.73
CA ALA A 75 -11.88 -0.61 -10.00
C ALA A 75 -11.18 -1.98 -10.00
N GLY A 76 -9.94 -2.03 -10.48
CA GLY A 76 -9.23 -3.28 -10.73
C GLY A 76 -8.55 -3.88 -9.49
N HIS A 77 -8.68 -3.25 -8.32
CA HIS A 77 -7.84 -3.55 -7.16
C HIS A 77 -8.56 -3.27 -5.83
N VAL A 78 -8.35 -4.15 -4.84
CA VAL A 78 -8.71 -3.94 -3.44
C VAL A 78 -7.47 -4.10 -2.57
N VAL A 79 -7.20 -3.11 -1.72
CA VAL A 79 -6.10 -3.11 -0.75
C VAL A 79 -6.66 -3.51 0.62
N LEU A 80 -6.02 -4.48 1.26
CA LEU A 80 -6.35 -5.00 2.58
C LEU A 80 -5.31 -4.53 3.58
N TRP A 81 -5.69 -3.58 4.43
CA TRP A 81 -4.92 -3.22 5.61
C TRP A 81 -5.59 -3.82 6.86
N MET A 82 -4.98 -4.86 7.42
CA MET A 82 -5.55 -5.68 8.49
C MET A 82 -5.14 -5.16 9.87
N ALA A 83 -5.58 -3.93 10.17
CA ALA A 83 -5.13 -3.11 11.30
C ALA A 83 -5.09 -3.84 12.65
N ASP A 84 -6.17 -4.55 13.00
CA ASP A 84 -6.34 -5.19 14.30
C ASP A 84 -5.79 -6.62 14.37
N ASP A 85 -5.31 -7.18 13.25
CA ASP A 85 -4.76 -8.54 13.20
C ASP A 85 -3.31 -8.57 13.70
N GLY A 86 -3.12 -9.11 14.92
CA GLY A 86 -1.85 -9.03 15.62
C GLY A 86 -1.92 -9.35 17.12
N TRP A 87 -0.95 -8.83 17.88
CA TRP A 87 -0.87 -8.98 19.33
C TRP A 87 -0.22 -7.75 20.00
N ASP A 88 -0.44 -7.61 21.31
CA ASP A 88 0.08 -6.53 22.16
C ASP A 88 1.00 -7.05 23.26
N TYR A 89 0.78 -8.28 23.72
CA TYR A 89 1.53 -8.90 24.81
C TYR A 89 2.14 -10.25 24.39
N PRO A 90 3.31 -10.62 24.93
CA PRO A 90 3.83 -11.98 24.80
C PRO A 90 2.81 -13.02 25.32
N PHE A 91 2.70 -14.16 24.64
CA PHE A 91 1.76 -15.26 24.97
C PHE A 91 0.27 -14.90 24.82
N GLN A 92 -0.09 -13.74 24.25
CA GLN A 92 -1.49 -13.34 24.08
C GLN A 92 -2.27 -14.23 23.11
N THR A 93 -1.59 -14.79 22.11
CA THR A 93 -2.21 -15.56 21.02
C THR A 93 -1.31 -16.69 20.54
N ASP A 94 -1.90 -17.66 19.86
CA ASP A 94 -1.17 -18.69 19.11
C ASP A 94 -0.80 -18.10 17.74
N TYR A 95 0.47 -17.78 17.56
CA TYR A 95 0.98 -17.15 16.34
C TYR A 95 0.74 -18.00 15.08
N GLY A 96 0.83 -19.33 15.19
CA GLY A 96 0.58 -20.23 14.07
C GLY A 96 -0.89 -20.27 13.68
N ALA A 97 -1.78 -20.30 14.68
CA ALA A 97 -3.22 -20.29 14.44
C ALA A 97 -3.69 -18.99 13.78
N ILE A 98 -3.21 -17.83 14.25
CA ILE A 98 -3.60 -16.54 13.64
C ILE A 98 -3.01 -16.36 12.24
N TRP A 99 -1.77 -16.83 11.99
CA TRP A 99 -1.20 -16.84 10.65
C TRP A 99 -2.06 -17.61 9.67
N GLN A 100 -2.46 -18.84 10.02
CA GLN A 100 -3.31 -19.65 9.15
C GLN A 100 -4.71 -19.04 8.95
N ALA A 101 -5.27 -18.39 9.98
CA ALA A 101 -6.55 -17.70 9.87
C ALA A 101 -6.50 -16.51 8.90
N GLU A 102 -5.39 -15.76 8.92
CA GLU A 102 -5.09 -14.63 8.04
C GLU A 102 -4.98 -15.07 6.58
N ILE A 103 -4.14 -16.08 6.31
CA ILE A 103 -3.94 -16.65 4.97
C ILE A 103 -5.26 -17.18 4.40
N GLU A 104 -6.09 -17.84 5.21
CA GLU A 104 -7.41 -18.30 4.79
C GLU A 104 -8.38 -17.13 4.50
N GLY A 105 -8.29 -16.06 5.30
CA GLY A 105 -9.02 -14.82 5.03
C GLY A 105 -8.64 -14.23 3.67
N PHE A 106 -7.35 -14.03 3.42
CA PHE A 106 -6.83 -13.55 2.15
C PHE A 106 -7.24 -14.42 0.96
N ARG A 107 -7.15 -15.76 1.06
CA ARG A 107 -7.63 -16.68 0.01
C ARG A 107 -9.12 -16.47 -0.26
N SER A 108 -9.93 -16.36 0.79
CA SER A 108 -11.38 -16.18 0.62
C SER A 108 -11.74 -14.87 -0.09
N VAL A 109 -10.95 -13.81 0.08
CA VAL A 109 -11.15 -12.52 -0.60
C VAL A 109 -10.65 -12.60 -2.04
N ALA A 110 -9.45 -13.15 -2.28
CA ALA A 110 -8.91 -13.34 -3.62
C ALA A 110 -9.78 -14.25 -4.50
N ASP A 111 -10.36 -15.30 -3.90
CA ASP A 111 -11.25 -16.26 -4.57
C ASP A 111 -12.64 -15.70 -4.89
N ARG A 112 -13.02 -14.56 -4.27
CA ARG A 112 -14.32 -13.91 -4.52
C ARG A 112 -14.48 -13.50 -5.98
N ASN A 113 -13.43 -12.92 -6.56
CA ASN A 113 -13.40 -12.54 -7.97
C ASN A 113 -11.95 -12.55 -8.48
N PRO A 114 -11.53 -13.61 -9.21
CA PRO A 114 -10.17 -13.72 -9.75
C PRO A 114 -9.76 -12.61 -10.74
N ALA A 115 -10.71 -11.84 -11.26
CA ALA A 115 -10.43 -10.70 -12.14
C ALA A 115 -10.01 -9.43 -11.40
N ILE A 116 -10.26 -9.36 -10.08
CA ILE A 116 -9.89 -8.22 -9.23
C ILE A 116 -8.59 -8.55 -8.52
N ARG A 117 -7.60 -7.65 -8.61
CA ARG A 117 -6.38 -7.76 -7.80
C ARG A 117 -6.72 -7.50 -6.34
N VAL A 118 -6.10 -8.25 -5.45
CA VAL A 118 -6.16 -8.04 -4.01
C VAL A 118 -4.73 -7.92 -3.51
N SER A 119 -4.45 -6.97 -2.64
CA SER A 119 -3.14 -6.87 -1.99
C SER A 119 -3.27 -6.72 -0.49
N VAL A 120 -2.28 -7.22 0.24
CA VAL A 120 -2.07 -6.85 1.64
C VAL A 120 -1.16 -5.63 1.71
N GLU A 121 -1.60 -4.61 2.43
CA GLU A 121 -0.76 -3.49 2.85
C GLU A 121 -0.18 -3.84 4.22
N TYR A 122 1.14 -4.05 4.28
CA TYR A 122 1.79 -4.36 5.54
C TYR A 122 2.02 -3.09 6.35
N LYS A 123 1.90 -3.20 7.68
CA LYS A 123 2.23 -2.12 8.61
C LYS A 123 2.74 -2.73 9.90
N PRO A 124 3.91 -2.33 10.44
CA PRO A 124 4.48 -3.05 11.58
C PRO A 124 3.67 -3.03 12.87
N ARG A 125 2.94 -1.93 13.10
CA ARG A 125 2.22 -1.61 14.32
C ARG A 125 1.19 -0.51 14.04
N GLU A 126 0.38 -0.24 15.06
CA GLU A 126 -0.74 0.70 15.09
C GLU A 126 -1.95 0.18 14.29
N PRO A 127 -3.08 -0.14 14.96
CA PRO A 127 -3.36 0.01 16.40
C PRO A 127 -2.69 -1.04 17.30
N ARG A 128 -2.28 -2.21 16.78
CA ARG A 128 -1.60 -3.26 17.57
C ARG A 128 -0.15 -2.89 17.86
N ARG A 129 0.44 -3.42 18.95
CA ARG A 129 1.89 -3.27 19.16
C ARG A 129 2.71 -4.09 18.18
N PHE A 130 2.16 -5.20 17.71
CA PHE A 130 2.71 -6.02 16.65
C PHE A 130 1.58 -6.45 15.71
N SER A 131 1.60 -5.91 14.50
CA SER A 131 0.78 -6.47 13.42
C SER A 131 1.35 -7.83 13.00
N LEU A 132 0.46 -8.68 12.46
CA LEU A 132 0.84 -9.99 11.94
C LEU A 132 1.68 -9.90 10.66
N ILE A 133 1.21 -9.13 9.67
CA ILE A 133 1.95 -8.83 8.43
C ILE A 133 2.66 -7.48 8.60
N ARG A 134 3.91 -7.52 9.05
CA ARG A 134 4.64 -6.30 9.50
C ARG A 134 5.68 -5.76 8.53
N SER A 135 6.06 -6.54 7.52
CA SER A 135 7.18 -6.23 6.64
C SER A 135 6.87 -6.70 5.23
N MET A 136 7.65 -6.23 4.25
CA MET A 136 7.61 -6.74 2.88
C MET A 136 7.90 -8.24 2.83
N ALA A 137 8.82 -8.72 3.67
CA ALA A 137 9.14 -10.15 3.74
C ALA A 137 7.94 -10.99 4.19
N ASP A 138 7.22 -10.56 5.23
CA ASP A 138 6.01 -11.24 5.70
C ASP A 138 4.90 -11.17 4.64
N ALA A 139 4.75 -10.02 3.98
CA ALA A 139 3.75 -9.82 2.94
C ALA A 139 4.00 -10.73 1.72
N LEU A 140 5.26 -10.89 1.30
CA LEU A 140 5.63 -11.80 0.21
C LEU A 140 5.50 -13.27 0.63
N LEU A 141 5.81 -13.62 1.87
CA LEU A 141 5.55 -14.95 2.41
C LEU A 141 4.05 -15.25 2.40
N ALA A 142 3.23 -14.31 2.87
CA ALA A 142 1.78 -14.43 2.84
C ALA A 142 1.25 -14.56 1.40
N ALA A 143 1.73 -13.73 0.46
CA ALA A 143 1.32 -13.82 -0.94
C ALA A 143 1.68 -15.17 -1.59
N ASN A 144 2.85 -15.73 -1.24
CA ASN A 144 3.25 -17.06 -1.67
C ASN A 144 2.36 -18.16 -1.07
N GLU A 145 2.03 -18.09 0.23
CA GLU A 145 1.16 -19.07 0.88
C GLU A 145 -0.30 -18.98 0.41
N VAL A 146 -0.84 -17.77 0.23
CA VAL A 146 -2.17 -17.55 -0.36
C VAL A 146 -2.24 -18.25 -1.72
N ASN A 147 -1.15 -18.21 -2.49
CA ASN A 147 -0.98 -18.92 -3.75
C ASN A 147 -2.16 -18.66 -4.71
N ARG A 148 -2.43 -17.38 -4.95
CA ARG A 148 -3.36 -16.91 -5.96
C ARG A 148 -2.68 -15.89 -6.88
N PRO A 149 -2.94 -15.95 -8.19
CA PRO A 149 -2.30 -15.04 -9.15
C PRO A 149 -2.75 -13.59 -8.92
N ASN A 150 -4.00 -13.38 -8.49
CA ASN A 150 -4.57 -12.06 -8.21
C ASN A 150 -4.34 -11.60 -6.76
N PHE A 151 -3.47 -12.24 -5.99
CA PHE A 151 -3.07 -11.75 -4.65
C PHE A 151 -1.61 -11.29 -4.64
N GLY A 152 -1.37 -10.09 -4.12
CA GLY A 152 -0.06 -9.43 -4.05
C GLY A 152 0.10 -8.54 -2.82
N VAL A 153 0.93 -7.51 -2.93
CA VAL A 153 1.34 -6.61 -1.85
C VAL A 153 1.18 -5.16 -2.29
N THR A 154 0.73 -4.32 -1.36
CA THR A 154 0.82 -2.86 -1.45
C THR A 154 1.97 -2.42 -0.55
N ILE A 155 2.92 -1.66 -1.11
CA ILE A 155 3.93 -0.98 -0.31
C ILE A 155 3.41 0.40 0.07
N ASP A 156 3.60 0.77 1.33
CA ASP A 156 3.49 2.14 1.83
C ASP A 156 4.89 2.59 2.31
N VAL A 157 5.29 3.80 1.95
CA VAL A 157 6.64 4.32 2.21
C VAL A 157 6.91 4.47 3.71
N CYS A 158 6.01 5.10 4.46
CA CYS A 158 6.10 5.21 5.91
C CYS A 158 6.11 3.83 6.58
N HIS A 159 5.25 2.91 6.16
CA HIS A 159 5.21 1.55 6.72
C HIS A 159 6.51 0.78 6.48
N SER A 160 7.13 0.95 5.30
CA SER A 160 8.46 0.42 5.00
C SER A 160 9.51 0.99 5.95
N TYR A 161 9.54 2.30 6.18
CA TYR A 161 10.47 2.89 7.14
C TYR A 161 10.21 2.42 8.58
N MET A 162 8.95 2.31 9.00
CA MET A 162 8.57 1.77 10.31
C MET A 162 9.06 0.33 10.50
N ALA A 163 9.13 -0.45 9.42
CA ALA A 163 9.63 -1.82 9.39
C ALA A 163 11.17 -1.90 9.44
N GLY A 164 11.86 -0.76 9.34
CA GLY A 164 13.32 -0.68 9.22
C GLY A 164 13.81 -1.08 7.83
N GLU A 165 12.96 -0.99 6.81
CA GLU A 165 13.27 -1.33 5.43
C GLU A 165 13.74 -0.11 4.63
N HIS A 166 14.47 -0.36 3.55
CA HIS A 166 14.71 0.63 2.50
C HIS A 166 13.59 0.51 1.44
N PRO A 167 12.66 1.48 1.31
CA PRO A 167 11.48 1.32 0.45
C PRO A 167 11.79 0.94 -1.00
N PRO A 168 12.81 1.52 -1.67
CA PRO A 168 13.21 1.08 -3.01
C PRO A 168 13.59 -0.40 -3.08
N ALA A 169 14.31 -0.91 -2.08
CA ALA A 169 14.71 -2.32 -2.04
C ALA A 169 13.51 -3.25 -1.78
N ALA A 170 12.60 -2.85 -0.88
CA ALA A 170 11.36 -3.58 -0.62
C ALA A 170 10.48 -3.66 -1.89
N ALA A 171 10.29 -2.54 -2.58
CA ALA A 171 9.57 -2.50 -3.85
C ALA A 171 10.24 -3.36 -4.93
N ALA A 172 11.57 -3.33 -5.04
CA ALA A 172 12.32 -4.17 -5.98
C ALA A 172 12.10 -5.66 -5.73
N ALA A 173 12.08 -6.09 -4.46
CA ALA A 173 11.80 -7.48 -4.09
C ALA A 173 10.38 -7.90 -4.50
N ALA A 174 9.38 -7.05 -4.26
CA ALA A 174 7.99 -7.34 -4.65
C ALA A 174 7.78 -7.35 -6.17
N LEU A 175 8.45 -6.45 -6.90
CA LEU A 175 8.45 -6.45 -8.37
C LEU A 175 9.10 -7.72 -8.93
N ALA A 176 10.25 -8.13 -8.39
CA ALA A 176 10.93 -9.36 -8.81
C ALA A 176 10.08 -10.62 -8.58
N ALA A 177 9.23 -10.62 -7.54
CA ALA A 177 8.27 -11.68 -7.28
C ALA A 177 7.01 -11.61 -8.16
N GLY A 178 6.80 -10.53 -8.92
CA GLY A 178 5.56 -10.28 -9.65
C GLY A 178 4.36 -10.03 -8.74
N LYS A 179 4.61 -9.48 -7.54
CA LYS A 179 3.62 -9.32 -6.47
C LYS A 179 3.37 -7.88 -6.03
N LEU A 180 4.09 -6.89 -6.56
CA LEU A 180 3.80 -5.48 -6.26
C LEU A 180 2.56 -5.00 -7.02
N PHE A 181 1.43 -4.84 -6.32
CA PHE A 181 0.16 -4.43 -6.93
C PHE A 181 -0.22 -2.98 -6.62
N GLY A 182 0.11 -2.49 -5.42
CA GLY A 182 -0.16 -1.10 -5.00
C GLY A 182 1.09 -0.38 -4.52
N VAL A 183 1.09 0.94 -4.66
CA VAL A 183 2.10 1.84 -4.11
C VAL A 183 1.41 3.04 -3.46
N HIS A 184 1.57 3.18 -2.15
CA HIS A 184 1.18 4.35 -1.38
C HIS A 184 2.43 5.18 -1.10
N LEU A 185 2.42 6.43 -1.58
CA LEU A 185 3.48 7.39 -1.35
C LEU A 185 3.05 8.40 -0.29
N ASN A 186 3.95 8.57 0.66
CA ASN A 186 3.98 9.58 1.69
C ASN A 186 5.44 9.77 2.12
N ASP A 187 5.67 10.56 3.14
CA ASP A 187 6.97 10.66 3.79
C ASP A 187 6.79 10.80 5.31
N GLY A 188 7.87 10.62 6.05
CA GLY A 188 7.84 10.65 7.50
C GLY A 188 9.25 10.57 8.08
N TYR A 189 9.38 10.60 9.39
CA TYR A 189 10.70 10.50 10.06
C TYR A 189 11.12 9.07 10.37
N GLY A 190 10.26 8.09 10.05
CA GLY A 190 10.54 6.66 10.10
C GLY A 190 9.86 5.88 11.24
N PRO A 191 9.88 6.33 12.50
CA PRO A 191 9.25 5.59 13.60
C PRO A 191 7.72 5.51 13.56
N ALA A 192 7.06 6.36 12.78
CA ALA A 192 5.60 6.47 12.74
C ALA A 192 5.11 6.62 11.31
N ASP A 193 3.82 6.37 11.13
CA ASP A 193 3.11 6.69 9.91
C ASP A 193 2.68 8.16 9.94
N ASP A 194 3.60 9.03 9.57
CA ASP A 194 3.41 10.49 9.68
C ASP A 194 2.52 11.04 8.56
N GLY A 195 2.44 10.36 7.41
CA GLY A 195 1.66 10.77 6.23
C GLY A 195 2.02 12.15 5.69
N LEU A 196 3.29 12.55 5.72
CA LEU A 196 3.74 13.86 5.23
C LEU A 196 3.78 13.91 3.71
N ILE A 197 3.91 15.14 3.18
CA ILE A 197 4.15 15.42 1.75
C ILE A 197 5.30 14.54 1.25
N VAL A 198 5.09 13.87 0.12
CA VAL A 198 6.03 12.97 -0.54
C VAL A 198 7.38 13.65 -0.76
N ALA A 199 8.47 12.95 -0.43
CA ALA A 199 9.86 13.42 -0.59
C ALA A 199 10.19 14.73 0.17
N SER A 200 9.44 15.08 1.21
CA SER A 200 9.74 16.24 2.07
C SER A 200 10.88 15.97 3.07
N VAL A 201 11.15 14.70 3.39
CA VAL A 201 12.22 14.26 4.30
C VAL A 201 13.23 13.39 3.55
N HIS A 202 12.76 12.43 2.74
CA HIS A 202 13.58 11.41 2.09
C HIS A 202 13.54 11.51 0.56
N GLN A 203 14.03 12.62 0.02
CA GLN A 203 13.99 12.88 -1.43
C GLN A 203 14.75 11.85 -2.26
N ARG A 204 15.93 11.40 -1.80
CA ARG A 204 16.75 10.42 -2.54
C ARG A 204 16.12 9.05 -2.59
N ASP A 205 15.57 8.56 -1.49
CA ASP A 205 14.89 7.28 -1.43
C ASP A 205 13.65 7.31 -2.33
N THR A 206 12.88 8.40 -2.31
CA THR A 206 11.72 8.55 -3.19
C THR A 206 12.13 8.57 -4.67
N LEU A 207 13.22 9.27 -5.02
CA LEU A 207 13.76 9.28 -6.38
C LEU A 207 14.18 7.87 -6.83
N GLU A 208 14.86 7.12 -5.95
CA GLU A 208 15.26 5.74 -6.19
C GLU A 208 14.06 4.80 -6.31
N LEU A 209 13.03 4.96 -5.47
CA LEU A 209 11.80 4.19 -5.54
C LEU A 209 11.10 4.41 -6.88
N ILE A 210 10.95 5.66 -7.33
CA ILE A 210 10.37 5.95 -8.65
C ILE A 210 11.22 5.32 -9.77
N HIS A 211 12.54 5.34 -9.66
CA HIS A 211 13.43 4.69 -10.62
C HIS A 211 13.22 3.16 -10.65
N VAL A 212 13.10 2.52 -9.48
CA VAL A 212 12.83 1.08 -9.33
C VAL A 212 11.47 0.73 -9.95
N LEU A 213 10.42 1.49 -9.64
CA LEU A 213 9.07 1.27 -10.20
C LEU A 213 9.07 1.38 -11.72
N LYS A 214 9.72 2.43 -12.28
CA LYS A 214 9.84 2.63 -13.73
C LYS A 214 10.64 1.51 -14.40
N SER A 215 11.78 1.12 -13.82
CA SER A 215 12.66 0.08 -14.38
C SER A 215 12.05 -1.32 -14.27
N GLY A 216 11.26 -1.56 -13.22
CA GLY A 216 10.48 -2.79 -13.03
C GLY A 216 9.18 -2.83 -13.81
N SER A 217 8.88 -1.81 -14.63
CA SER A 217 7.64 -1.71 -15.42
C SER A 217 6.37 -1.81 -14.57
N TYR A 218 6.38 -1.21 -13.38
CA TYR A 218 5.16 -1.07 -12.57
C TYR A 218 4.10 -0.27 -13.33
N ASP A 219 2.90 -0.83 -13.48
CA ASP A 219 1.80 -0.27 -14.26
C ASP A 219 0.57 0.12 -13.42
N GLY A 220 0.66 -0.05 -12.10
CA GLY A 220 -0.40 0.31 -11.16
C GLY A 220 -0.46 1.79 -10.82
N THR A 221 -1.49 2.17 -10.05
CA THR A 221 -1.65 3.54 -9.56
C THR A 221 -0.60 3.84 -8.49
N ILE A 222 0.01 5.02 -8.58
CA ILE A 222 0.75 5.62 -7.48
C ILE A 222 -0.24 6.50 -6.70
N TYR A 223 -0.60 6.05 -5.50
CA TYR A 223 -1.56 6.71 -4.63
C TYR A 223 -0.82 7.58 -3.60
N PHE A 224 -1.36 8.75 -3.27
CA PHE A 224 -0.84 9.60 -2.19
C PHE A 224 -1.61 9.28 -0.91
N ASP A 225 -1.01 8.50 -0.01
CA ASP A 225 -1.60 8.17 1.29
C ASP A 225 -1.05 9.14 2.35
N THR A 226 -1.42 10.41 2.21
CA THR A 226 -0.96 11.50 3.07
C THR A 226 -2.08 11.99 3.99
N PHE A 227 -1.68 12.59 5.11
CA PHE A 227 -2.58 13.10 6.15
C PHE A 227 -2.34 14.60 6.36
N PRO A 228 -2.95 15.49 5.56
CA PRO A 228 -2.88 16.94 5.76
C PRO A 228 -3.63 17.35 7.04
N ILE A 229 -3.00 17.17 8.21
CA ILE A 229 -3.59 17.49 9.52
C ILE A 229 -3.58 19.00 9.79
N ARG A 230 -2.56 19.72 9.28
CA ARG A 230 -2.36 21.16 9.52
C ARG A 230 -2.32 21.99 8.24
N GLU A 231 -2.24 21.32 7.10
CA GLU A 231 -2.14 21.87 5.77
C GLU A 231 -3.52 21.89 5.11
N GLU A 232 -3.73 22.76 4.13
CA GLU A 232 -4.91 22.71 3.29
C GLU A 232 -4.82 21.48 2.36
N PRO A 233 -5.79 20.54 2.36
CA PRO A 233 -5.67 19.28 1.61
C PRO A 233 -5.46 19.46 0.11
N GLU A 234 -6.06 20.47 -0.51
CA GLU A 234 -5.90 20.76 -1.93
C GLU A 234 -4.49 21.25 -2.26
N GLU A 235 -3.89 22.07 -1.38
CA GLU A 235 -2.54 22.58 -1.54
C GLU A 235 -1.50 21.46 -1.33
N GLU A 236 -1.74 20.59 -0.35
CA GLU A 236 -0.91 19.41 -0.07
C GLU A 236 -0.90 18.44 -1.26
N LEU A 237 -2.07 18.12 -1.82
CA LEU A 237 -2.21 17.30 -3.02
C LEU A 237 -1.46 17.92 -4.21
N ALA A 238 -1.61 19.22 -4.42
CA ALA A 238 -0.89 19.93 -5.49
C ALA A 238 0.64 19.85 -5.30
N ALA A 239 1.12 19.98 -4.06
CA ALA A 239 2.53 19.84 -3.73
C ALA A 239 3.07 18.42 -4.00
N ASN A 240 2.31 17.38 -3.65
CA ASN A 240 2.66 15.99 -3.95
C ASN A 240 2.80 15.73 -5.45
N ILE A 241 1.79 16.15 -6.23
CA ILE A 241 1.81 16.04 -7.69
C ILE A 241 3.05 16.75 -8.27
N ALA A 242 3.28 18.00 -7.86
CA ALA A 242 4.40 18.80 -8.34
C ALA A 242 5.76 18.16 -7.99
N THR A 243 5.88 17.59 -6.79
CA THR A 243 7.09 16.90 -6.33
C THR A 243 7.35 15.64 -7.13
N VAL A 244 6.39 14.72 -7.28
CA VAL A 244 6.59 13.50 -8.07
C VAL A 244 6.92 13.82 -9.53
N GLN A 245 6.23 14.80 -10.14
CA GLN A 245 6.56 15.24 -11.50
C GLN A 245 7.98 15.83 -11.60
N ARG A 246 8.45 16.55 -10.58
CA ARG A 246 9.83 17.06 -10.52
C ARG A 246 10.84 15.92 -10.44
N LEU A 247 10.58 14.91 -9.62
CA LEU A 247 11.46 13.73 -9.49
C LEU A 247 11.49 12.91 -10.79
N LEU A 248 10.35 12.72 -11.45
CA LEU A 248 10.28 12.06 -12.76
C LEU A 248 11.13 12.79 -13.82
N ARG A 249 10.99 14.12 -13.92
CA ARG A 249 11.84 14.92 -14.82
C ARG A 249 13.32 14.82 -14.47
N ARG A 250 13.66 14.79 -13.17
CA ARG A 250 15.05 14.61 -12.73
C ARG A 250 15.59 13.27 -13.22
N LEU A 251 14.82 12.19 -13.11
CA LEU A 251 15.23 10.87 -13.61
C LEU A 251 15.50 10.84 -15.11
N ASP A 252 14.76 11.61 -15.91
CA ASP A 252 14.99 11.68 -17.36
C ASP A 252 16.34 12.32 -17.73
N HIS A 253 16.97 13.04 -16.79
CA HIS A 253 18.30 13.64 -16.95
C HIS A 253 19.43 12.81 -16.31
N VAL A 254 19.11 11.73 -15.59
CA VAL A 254 20.14 10.86 -15.01
C VAL A 254 20.78 10.01 -16.11
N ASN A 255 22.11 10.00 -16.21
CA ASN A 255 22.82 9.11 -17.12
C ASN A 255 22.72 7.66 -16.61
N LEU A 256 21.71 6.93 -17.08
CA LEU A 256 21.45 5.56 -16.65
C LEU A 256 22.60 4.59 -16.95
N THR A 257 23.38 4.83 -18.02
CA THR A 257 24.54 3.98 -18.34
C THR A 257 25.62 4.13 -17.27
N GLU A 258 25.93 5.37 -16.88
CA GLU A 258 26.89 5.63 -15.80
C GLU A 258 26.35 5.19 -14.44
N LEU A 259 25.06 5.38 -14.17
CA LEU A 259 24.42 4.92 -12.93
C LEU A 259 24.53 3.39 -12.80
N THR A 260 24.18 2.64 -13.84
CA THR A 260 24.27 1.17 -13.84
C THR A 260 25.71 0.69 -13.70
N ALA A 261 26.67 1.35 -14.34
CA ALA A 261 28.08 1.03 -14.19
C ALA A 261 28.56 1.27 -12.74
N ALA A 262 28.18 2.40 -12.15
CA ALA A 262 28.50 2.74 -10.75
C ALA A 262 27.87 1.73 -9.76
N GLN A 263 26.60 1.36 -9.97
CA GLN A 263 25.90 0.35 -9.17
C GLN A 263 26.57 -1.02 -9.28
N SER A 264 26.95 -1.45 -10.50
CA SER A 264 27.64 -2.73 -10.73
C SER A 264 28.99 -2.80 -10.02
N ALA A 265 29.68 -1.66 -9.91
CA ALA A 265 30.93 -1.53 -9.16
C ALA A 265 30.74 -1.29 -7.66
N GLN A 266 29.50 -1.09 -7.20
CA GLN A 266 29.15 -0.66 -5.84
C GLN A 266 29.87 0.65 -5.42
N ASP A 267 30.12 1.55 -6.38
CA ASP A 267 30.83 2.82 -6.15
C ASP A 267 29.85 3.93 -5.77
N ALA A 268 29.66 4.13 -4.47
CA ALA A 268 28.80 5.18 -3.94
C ALA A 268 29.24 6.60 -4.33
N LEU A 269 30.53 6.84 -4.56
CA LEU A 269 31.02 8.16 -4.97
C LEU A 269 30.70 8.43 -6.45
N ALA A 270 30.76 7.41 -7.29
CA ALA A 270 30.30 7.51 -8.68
C ALA A 270 28.78 7.75 -8.73
N VAL A 271 27.99 7.01 -7.95
CA VAL A 271 26.54 7.27 -7.83
C VAL A 271 26.27 8.72 -7.42
N ALA A 272 26.97 9.22 -6.40
CA ALA A 272 26.81 10.60 -5.94
C ALA A 272 27.15 11.64 -7.03
N ARG A 273 28.17 11.39 -7.87
CA ARG A 273 28.50 12.25 -9.01
C ARG A 273 27.42 12.20 -10.09
N VAL A 274 26.91 11.01 -10.42
CA VAL A 274 25.86 10.82 -11.44
C VAL A 274 24.55 11.48 -11.04
N LEU A 275 24.17 11.38 -9.77
CA LEU A 275 22.92 11.99 -9.26
C LEU A 275 23.03 13.50 -9.02
N GLY A 276 24.27 14.03 -8.93
CA GLY A 276 24.56 15.43 -8.67
C GLY A 276 24.21 15.90 -7.25
N ALA A 277 24.56 17.16 -6.96
CA ALA A 277 23.97 17.90 -5.85
C ALA A 277 22.51 18.28 -6.22
N GLU A 278 21.64 18.35 -5.22
CA GLU A 278 20.22 18.69 -5.40
C GLU A 278 20.00 20.14 -5.82
#